data_AF-A0A1B7HQU5-F1
#
_entry.id   AF-A0A1B7HQU5-F1
#
_cell.length_a   1.000
_cell.length_b   1.000
_cell.length_c   1.000
_cell.angle_alpha   90.00
_cell.angle_beta   90.00
_cell.angle_gamma   90.00
#
_symmetry.space_group_name_H-M   'P 1'
#
loop_
_entity.id
_entity.type
_entity.pdbx_description
1 polymer ?
#
loop_
_entity_poly.entity_id
_entity_poly.type
_entity_poly.pdbx_seq_one_letter_code
_entity_poly.pdbx_strand_id
1 'polypeptide(L)'
;MLTGQKRKFAIALMSGSTQAAAAVKAGYSEKSARSKGSQLAKDPDVIAFMNKKRDSESAVEVPVYEPKTPPPVVNNLSGKFEDPLEFLKSVMNDLTEETDVRKDAAKAMLPYIHPKKGEGGKKDARNAAAKVAAGASKFGAMAPPKLVVNNKG
;
A
#
# COMPACT_ATOMS: atom_id res chain seq x y z
N MET A 1 5.30 -39.00 26.36
CA MET A 1 4.83 -39.09 24.97
C MET A 1 3.64 -38.13 24.79
N LEU A 2 3.70 -37.25 23.79
CA LEU A 2 2.66 -36.26 23.55
C LEU A 2 1.39 -36.90 22.98
N THR A 3 0.37 -37.07 23.81
CA THR A 3 -0.95 -37.57 23.39
C THR A 3 -1.74 -36.50 22.63
N GLY A 4 -2.76 -36.91 21.88
CA GLY A 4 -3.62 -35.97 21.14
C GLY A 4 -4.32 -34.95 22.05
N GLN A 5 -4.74 -35.36 23.25
CA GLN A 5 -5.34 -34.46 24.25
C GLN A 5 -4.32 -33.44 24.79
N LYS A 6 -3.10 -33.87 25.12
CA LYS A 6 -2.00 -32.98 25.55
C LYS A 6 -1.66 -31.93 24.50
N ARG A 7 -1.66 -32.33 23.21
CA ARG A 7 -1.45 -31.40 22.09
C ARG A 7 -2.55 -30.36 21.99
N LYS A 8 -3.83 -30.77 22.04
CA LYS A 8 -4.98 -29.85 22.00
C LYS A 8 -4.96 -28.87 23.17
N PHE A 9 -4.62 -29.35 24.36
CA PHE A 9 -4.44 -28.52 25.55
C PHE A 9 -3.35 -27.47 25.36
N ALA A 10 -2.18 -27.87 24.86
CA ALA A 10 -1.07 -26.97 24.58
C ALA A 10 -1.45 -25.87 23.56
N ILE A 11 -2.10 -26.24 22.47
CA ILE A 11 -2.58 -25.29 21.44
C ILE A 11 -3.59 -24.31 22.05
N ALA A 12 -4.53 -24.79 22.86
CA ALA A 12 -5.52 -23.94 23.52
C ALA A 12 -4.89 -22.98 24.54
N LEU A 13 -3.82 -23.39 25.22
CA LEU A 13 -3.04 -22.50 26.10
C LEU A 13 -2.27 -21.45 25.29
N MET A 14 -1.64 -21.84 24.18
CA MET A 14 -0.95 -20.91 23.28
C MET A 14 -1.91 -19.88 22.68
N SER A 15 -3.17 -20.27 22.44
CA SER A 15 -4.22 -19.35 21.98
C SER A 15 -4.76 -18.39 23.05
N GLY A 16 -4.13 -18.32 24.23
CA GLY A 16 -4.52 -17.42 25.32
C GLY A 16 -5.69 -17.91 26.18
N SER A 17 -6.11 -19.18 26.06
CA SER A 17 -7.16 -19.72 26.95
C SER A 17 -6.62 -19.95 28.36
N THR A 18 -7.47 -19.81 29.38
CA THR A 18 -7.11 -20.22 30.75
C THR A 18 -6.91 -21.74 30.82
N GLN A 19 -6.12 -22.21 31.80
CA GLN A 19 -5.81 -23.65 31.93
C GLN A 19 -7.08 -24.52 32.06
N ALA A 20 -8.09 -24.06 32.79
CA ALA A 20 -9.35 -24.79 32.90
C ALA A 20 -10.10 -24.84 31.56
N ALA A 21 -10.21 -23.71 30.86
CA ALA A 21 -10.86 -23.66 29.55
C ALA A 21 -10.10 -24.49 28.49
N ALA A 22 -8.76 -24.48 28.54
CA ALA A 22 -7.91 -25.29 27.66
C ALA A 22 -8.13 -26.79 27.89
N ALA A 23 -8.32 -27.22 29.15
CA ALA A 23 -8.61 -28.61 29.47
C ALA A 23 -9.99 -29.05 28.94
N VAL A 24 -11.01 -28.20 29.05
CA VAL A 24 -12.34 -28.47 28.46
C VAL A 24 -12.24 -28.57 26.94
N LYS A 25 -11.53 -27.63 26.27
CA LYS A 25 -11.27 -27.68 24.82
C LYS A 25 -10.50 -28.92 24.39
N ALA A 26 -9.63 -29.46 25.25
CA ALA A 26 -8.90 -30.69 25.00
C ALA A 26 -9.75 -31.97 25.18
N GLY A 27 -10.97 -31.85 25.69
CA GLY A 27 -11.93 -32.95 25.90
C GLY A 27 -11.95 -33.51 27.33
N TYR A 28 -11.37 -32.82 28.31
CA TYR A 28 -11.52 -33.19 29.72
C TYR A 28 -12.86 -32.70 30.27
N SER A 29 -13.43 -33.44 31.24
CA SER A 29 -14.70 -33.05 31.85
C SER A 29 -14.58 -31.72 32.59
N GLU A 30 -15.60 -30.87 32.49
CA GLU A 30 -15.61 -29.54 33.13
C GLU A 30 -15.34 -29.60 34.64
N LYS A 31 -15.91 -30.62 35.31
CA LYS A 31 -15.71 -30.85 36.74
C LYS A 31 -14.25 -31.12 37.12
N SER A 32 -13.47 -31.75 36.22
CA SER A 32 -12.06 -32.07 36.46
C SER A 32 -11.09 -31.09 35.79
N ALA A 33 -11.59 -30.22 34.92
CA ALA A 33 -10.79 -29.35 34.05
C ALA A 33 -9.83 -28.45 34.83
N ARG A 34 -10.23 -27.97 36.02
CA ARG A 34 -9.35 -27.13 36.85
C ARG A 34 -8.13 -27.90 37.38
N SER A 35 -8.34 -29.10 37.91
CA SER A 35 -7.26 -29.96 38.44
C SER A 35 -6.38 -30.50 37.31
N LYS A 36 -7.01 -31.03 36.24
CA LYS A 36 -6.31 -31.55 35.07
C LYS A 36 -5.56 -30.47 34.31
N GLY A 37 -6.12 -29.26 34.17
CA GLY A 37 -5.45 -28.12 33.56
C GLY A 37 -4.14 -27.76 34.29
N SER A 38 -4.15 -27.75 35.62
CA SER A 38 -2.95 -27.49 36.42
C SER A 38 -1.88 -28.58 36.29
N GLN A 39 -2.31 -29.85 36.22
CA GLN A 39 -1.41 -30.99 35.98
C GLN A 39 -0.77 -30.91 34.57
N LEU A 40 -1.60 -30.72 33.54
CA LEU A 40 -1.16 -30.67 32.14
C LEU A 40 -0.28 -29.45 31.84
N ALA A 41 -0.46 -28.34 32.54
CA ALA A 41 0.39 -27.17 32.41
C ALA A 41 1.84 -27.42 32.89
N LYS A 42 2.04 -28.39 33.79
CA LYS A 42 3.36 -28.77 34.34
C LYS A 42 3.96 -29.98 33.64
N ASP A 43 3.21 -30.64 32.76
CA ASP A 43 3.67 -31.85 32.09
C ASP A 43 4.85 -31.53 31.13
N PRO A 44 5.97 -32.27 31.20
CA PRO A 44 7.15 -31.99 30.39
C PRO A 44 6.87 -32.13 28.89
N ASP A 45 6.02 -33.08 28.48
CA ASP A 45 5.62 -33.25 27.08
C ASP A 45 4.87 -32.01 26.53
N VAL A 46 4.02 -31.38 27.36
CA VAL A 46 3.23 -30.20 26.99
C VAL A 46 4.14 -28.98 26.88
N ILE A 47 5.04 -28.80 27.86
CA ILE A 47 6.04 -27.72 27.87
C ILE A 47 6.96 -27.84 26.65
N ALA A 48 7.48 -29.05 26.37
CA ALA A 48 8.34 -29.29 25.21
C ALA A 48 7.63 -29.00 23.89
N PHE A 49 6.34 -29.33 23.78
CA PHE A 49 5.54 -29.00 22.61
C PHE A 49 5.32 -27.48 22.46
N MET A 50 5.01 -26.77 23.56
CA MET A 50 4.84 -25.32 23.54
C MET A 50 6.12 -24.59 23.14
N ASN A 51 7.26 -25.01 23.68
CA ASN A 51 8.56 -24.43 23.32
C ASN A 51 8.89 -24.72 21.86
N LYS A 52 8.78 -25.99 21.42
CA LYS A 52 9.01 -26.34 20.01
C LYS A 52 8.07 -25.60 19.06
N LYS A 53 6.82 -25.35 19.46
CA LYS A 53 5.87 -24.60 18.65
C LYS A 53 6.19 -23.10 18.64
N ARG A 54 6.56 -22.51 19.77
CA ARG A 54 7.06 -21.13 19.82
C ARG A 54 8.32 -20.97 19.01
N ASP A 55 9.29 -21.86 19.11
CA ASP A 55 10.53 -21.80 18.32
C ASP A 55 10.24 -21.99 16.83
N SER A 56 9.29 -22.87 16.47
CA SER A 56 8.86 -23.03 15.07
C SER A 56 8.03 -21.85 14.58
N GLU A 57 7.24 -21.22 15.45
CA GLU A 57 6.53 -19.99 15.14
C GLU A 57 7.59 -18.90 14.97
N SER A 58 8.52 -18.66 15.90
CA SER A 58 9.65 -17.73 15.75
C SER A 58 10.58 -18.03 14.56
N ALA A 59 10.62 -19.26 14.04
CA ALA A 59 11.36 -19.63 12.83
C ALA A 59 10.53 -19.55 11.53
N VAL A 60 9.20 -19.46 11.62
CA VAL A 60 8.26 -19.30 10.50
C VAL A 60 7.57 -17.93 10.53
N GLU A 61 7.82 -17.15 11.58
CA GLU A 61 7.41 -15.79 11.79
C GLU A 61 8.55 -14.88 11.31
N VAL A 62 8.54 -14.62 10.00
CA VAL A 62 8.24 -13.24 9.60
C VAL A 62 6.71 -13.16 9.48
N PRO A 63 5.98 -12.96 10.58
CA PRO A 63 4.61 -12.51 10.49
C PRO A 63 4.74 -10.99 10.37
N VAL A 64 4.42 -10.41 9.24
CA VAL A 64 4.29 -8.96 9.20
C VAL A 64 3.04 -8.59 10.02
N TYR A 65 3.13 -8.68 11.35
CA TYR A 65 2.38 -7.84 12.25
C TYR A 65 3.23 -6.58 12.36
N GLU A 66 2.96 -5.64 11.46
CA GLU A 66 3.48 -4.29 11.57
C GLU A 66 3.25 -3.80 13.00
N PRO A 67 4.31 -3.51 13.78
CA PRO A 67 4.15 -2.53 14.83
C PRO A 67 3.58 -1.27 14.16
N LYS A 68 2.62 -0.60 14.81
CA LYS A 68 2.11 0.73 14.41
C LYS A 68 3.18 1.83 14.51
N THR A 69 4.42 1.52 14.20
CA THR A 69 5.38 2.50 13.73
C THR A 69 5.24 2.50 12.22
N PRO A 70 4.82 3.60 11.58
CA PRO A 70 4.89 3.68 10.12
C PRO A 70 6.31 3.22 9.72
N PRO A 71 6.44 2.39 8.66
CA PRO A 71 7.77 2.01 8.18
C PRO A 71 8.58 3.31 8.05
N PRO A 72 9.88 3.34 8.41
CA PRO A 72 10.70 4.44 7.97
C PRO A 72 10.50 4.48 6.46
N VAL A 73 9.77 5.49 5.99
CA VAL A 73 9.56 5.74 4.58
C VAL A 73 10.96 6.13 4.12
N VAL A 74 11.76 5.12 3.78
CA VAL A 74 13.01 5.29 3.08
C VAL A 74 12.58 5.69 1.68
N ASN A 75 12.24 6.96 1.55
CA ASN A 75 11.85 7.57 0.31
C ASN A 75 13.13 7.67 -0.54
N ASN A 76 13.54 6.54 -1.11
CA ASN A 76 14.66 6.39 -2.03
C ASN A 76 14.41 7.11 -3.38
N LEU A 77 13.32 7.88 -3.45
CA LEU A 77 12.91 8.74 -4.56
C LEU A 77 13.27 10.21 -4.28
N SER A 78 13.70 10.55 -3.04
CA SER A 78 14.21 11.89 -2.71
C SER A 78 15.41 12.23 -3.60
N GLY A 79 15.21 13.16 -4.53
CA GLY A 79 16.22 13.64 -5.47
C GLY A 79 16.25 12.98 -6.86
N LYS A 80 15.36 12.04 -7.18
CA LYS A 80 15.28 11.44 -8.54
C LYS A 80 14.40 12.22 -9.52
N PHE A 81 13.39 12.91 -9.01
CA PHE A 81 12.42 13.64 -9.82
C PHE A 81 12.46 15.10 -9.40
N GLU A 82 12.71 15.98 -10.37
CA GLU A 82 12.63 17.43 -10.18
C GLU A 82 11.18 17.93 -10.29
N ASP A 83 10.38 17.28 -11.15
CA ASP A 83 8.95 17.58 -11.33
C ASP A 83 8.07 16.60 -10.51
N PRO A 84 7.21 17.12 -9.61
CA PRO A 84 6.21 16.32 -8.89
C PRO A 84 5.28 15.50 -9.79
N LEU A 85 4.95 15.96 -11.00
CA LEU A 85 4.09 15.20 -11.91
C LEU A 85 4.79 13.96 -12.48
N GLU A 86 6.09 14.04 -12.74
CA GLU A 86 6.88 12.88 -13.20
C GLU A 86 6.97 11.80 -12.12
N PHE A 87 7.13 12.22 -10.86
CA PHE A 87 7.05 11.33 -9.71
C PHE A 87 5.68 10.64 -9.61
N LEU A 88 4.57 11.38 -9.70
CA LEU A 88 3.24 10.78 -9.63
C LEU A 88 3.00 9.81 -10.78
N LYS A 89 3.53 10.10 -11.97
CA LYS A 89 3.48 9.20 -13.13
C LYS A 89 4.28 7.93 -12.90
N SER A 90 5.46 8.00 -12.27
CA SER A 90 6.24 6.81 -11.95
C SER A 90 5.52 5.94 -10.92
N VAL A 91 4.99 6.55 -9.85
CA VAL A 91 4.25 5.83 -8.81
C VAL A 91 3.02 5.15 -9.38
N MET A 92 2.23 5.83 -10.21
CA MET A 92 1.05 5.25 -10.85
C MET A 92 1.36 4.01 -11.70
N ASN A 93 2.54 3.96 -12.32
CA ASN A 93 2.95 2.88 -13.22
C ASN A 93 3.72 1.75 -12.51
N ASP A 94 4.06 1.89 -11.24
CA ASP A 94 4.81 0.88 -10.49
C ASP A 94 3.90 -0.26 -10.02
N LEU A 95 4.11 -1.48 -10.53
CA LEU A 95 3.32 -2.66 -10.16
C LEU A 95 3.63 -3.18 -8.75
N THR A 96 4.77 -2.77 -8.18
CA THR A 96 5.18 -3.16 -6.83
C THR A 96 4.53 -2.29 -5.75
N GLU A 97 4.01 -1.12 -6.15
CA GLU A 97 3.31 -0.21 -5.27
C GLU A 97 1.85 -0.62 -5.03
N GLU A 98 1.38 -0.26 -3.85
CA GLU A 98 0.03 -0.57 -3.41
C GLU A 98 -1.02 0.02 -4.35
N THR A 99 -2.09 -0.75 -4.56
CA THR A 99 -3.12 -0.36 -5.54
C THR A 99 -3.79 0.96 -5.16
N ASP A 100 -3.93 1.23 -3.86
CA ASP A 100 -4.54 2.48 -3.38
C ASP A 100 -3.60 3.67 -3.50
N VAL A 101 -2.29 3.49 -3.32
CA VAL A 101 -1.26 4.52 -3.56
C VAL A 101 -1.26 4.93 -5.04
N ARG A 102 -1.36 3.94 -5.95
CA ARG A 102 -1.48 4.20 -7.40
C ARG A 102 -2.75 4.97 -7.75
N LYS A 103 -3.89 4.62 -7.15
CA LYS A 103 -5.15 5.34 -7.35
C LYS A 103 -5.06 6.78 -6.85
N ASP A 104 -4.40 7.00 -5.72
CA ASP A 104 -4.23 8.34 -5.15
C ASP A 104 -3.35 9.21 -6.06
N ALA A 105 -2.22 8.66 -6.52
CA ALA A 105 -1.36 9.33 -7.50
C ALA A 105 -2.12 9.67 -8.79
N ALA A 106 -2.90 8.73 -9.34
CA ALA A 106 -3.72 8.97 -10.52
C ALA A 106 -4.73 10.10 -10.29
N LYS A 107 -5.44 10.10 -9.15
CA LYS A 107 -6.40 11.15 -8.78
C LYS A 107 -5.73 12.52 -8.67
N ALA A 108 -4.56 12.59 -8.06
CA ALA A 108 -3.80 13.84 -7.92
C ALA A 108 -3.35 14.42 -9.27
N MET A 109 -3.10 13.57 -10.27
CA MET A 109 -2.71 14.00 -11.62
C MET A 109 -3.89 14.47 -12.49
N LEU A 110 -5.13 14.04 -12.21
CA LEU A 110 -6.31 14.35 -13.03
C LEU A 110 -6.50 15.85 -13.32
N PRO A 111 -6.36 16.78 -12.36
CA PRO A 111 -6.58 18.21 -12.61
C PRO A 111 -5.57 18.84 -13.57
N TYR A 112 -4.39 18.23 -13.72
CA TYR A 112 -3.28 18.77 -14.51
C TYR A 112 -3.21 18.15 -15.91
N ILE A 113 -3.56 16.86 -16.04
CA ILE A 113 -3.60 16.18 -17.35
C ILE A 113 -4.89 16.55 -18.10
N HIS A 114 -6.00 16.65 -17.39
CA HIS A 114 -7.30 16.99 -17.96
C HIS A 114 -7.72 18.34 -17.38
N PRO A 115 -7.69 19.44 -18.18
CA PRO A 115 -8.25 20.69 -17.71
C PRO A 115 -9.67 20.43 -17.23
N LYS A 116 -10.00 20.90 -16.02
CA LYS A 116 -11.33 20.67 -15.45
C LYS A 116 -12.36 21.10 -16.49
N LYS A 117 -13.29 20.19 -16.79
CA LYS A 117 -14.36 20.41 -17.76
C LYS A 117 -15.22 21.60 -17.27
N GLY A 118 -14.84 22.82 -17.66
CA GLY A 118 -15.43 24.08 -17.20
C GLY A 118 -14.47 25.26 -17.01
N GLU A 119 -13.15 25.05 -16.87
CA GLU A 119 -12.19 26.15 -16.68
C GLU A 119 -11.85 26.92 -17.97
N GLY A 120 -12.03 26.30 -19.14
CA GLY A 120 -12.01 26.99 -20.43
C GLY A 120 -13.37 27.60 -20.71
N GLY A 121 -13.57 28.87 -20.33
CA GLY A 121 -14.78 29.60 -20.70
C GLY A 121 -14.93 29.68 -22.22
N LYS A 122 -16.13 30.01 -22.73
CA LYS A 122 -16.41 30.23 -24.17
C LYS A 122 -15.34 31.08 -24.89
N LYS A 123 -14.62 31.94 -24.17
CA LYS A 123 -13.56 32.80 -24.66
C LYS A 123 -12.28 32.04 -25.03
N ASP A 124 -11.84 31.06 -24.22
CA ASP A 124 -10.61 30.30 -24.49
C ASP A 124 -10.82 29.29 -25.61
N ALA A 125 -12.01 28.68 -25.67
CA ALA A 125 -12.41 27.85 -26.80
C ALA A 125 -12.47 28.66 -28.12
N ARG A 126 -12.97 29.90 -28.07
CA ARG A 126 -12.96 30.82 -29.22
C ARG A 126 -11.55 31.24 -29.62
N ASN A 127 -10.66 31.53 -28.67
CA ASN A 127 -9.27 31.90 -28.96
C ASN A 127 -8.47 30.72 -29.54
N ALA A 128 -8.67 29.51 -29.02
CA ALA A 128 -8.06 28.30 -29.58
C ALA A 128 -8.57 28.02 -31.00
N ALA A 129 -9.89 28.10 -31.22
CA ALA A 129 -10.48 27.96 -32.55
C ALA A 129 -10.01 29.05 -33.53
N ALA A 130 -9.88 30.30 -33.08
CA ALA A 130 -9.36 31.40 -33.88
C ALA A 130 -7.89 31.21 -34.26
N LYS A 131 -7.06 30.70 -33.34
CA LYS A 131 -5.64 30.42 -33.60
C LYS A 131 -5.45 29.28 -34.60
N VAL A 132 -6.26 28.22 -34.49
CA VAL A 132 -6.27 27.11 -35.46
C VAL A 132 -6.74 27.60 -36.83
N ALA A 133 -7.82 28.40 -36.88
CA ALA A 133 -8.32 28.98 -38.13
C ALA A 133 -7.32 29.95 -38.78
N ALA A 134 -6.60 30.76 -38.00
CA ALA A 134 -5.59 31.69 -38.50
C ALA A 134 -4.36 30.99 -39.11
N GLY A 135 -4.01 29.79 -38.63
CA GLY A 135 -2.89 29.00 -39.17
C GLY A 135 -3.27 28.10 -40.36
N ALA A 136 -4.52 27.65 -40.45
CA ALA A 136 -4.99 26.72 -41.48
C ALA A 136 -5.77 27.38 -42.64
N SER A 137 -6.16 28.65 -42.51
CA SER A 137 -6.95 29.34 -43.52
C SER A 137 -6.08 29.89 -44.66
N LYS A 138 -6.60 29.81 -45.90
CA LYS A 138 -6.09 30.54 -47.08
C LYS A 138 -6.08 32.08 -46.90
N PHE A 139 -6.66 32.59 -45.80
CA PHE A 139 -6.64 33.98 -45.36
C PHE A 139 -5.79 34.22 -44.09
N GLY A 140 -4.93 33.28 -43.72
CA GLY A 140 -3.96 33.48 -42.63
C GLY A 140 -3.13 34.75 -42.85
N ALA A 141 -2.75 35.43 -41.76
CA ALA A 141 -2.03 36.70 -41.83
C ALA A 141 -0.76 36.54 -42.69
N MET A 142 -0.71 37.26 -43.82
CA MET A 142 0.48 37.29 -44.68
C MET A 142 1.67 37.78 -43.86
N ALA A 143 2.81 37.09 -43.99
CA ALA A 143 4.04 37.48 -43.32
C ALA A 143 4.36 38.95 -43.64
N PRO A 144 4.70 39.77 -42.62
CA PRO A 144 4.97 41.19 -42.84
C PRO A 144 6.14 41.33 -43.83
N PRO A 145 6.03 42.24 -44.82
CA PRO A 145 7.07 42.40 -45.83
C PRO A 145 8.38 42.80 -45.16
N LYS A 146 9.47 42.12 -45.55
CA LYS A 146 10.81 42.43 -45.05
C LYS A 146 11.23 43.78 -45.61
N LEU A 147 11.38 44.77 -44.72
CA LEU A 147 12.00 46.04 -45.06
C LEU A 147 13.50 45.81 -45.27
N VAL A 148 13.94 45.87 -46.51
CA VAL A 148 15.37 45.87 -46.85
C VAL A 148 15.84 47.32 -46.83
N VAL A 149 16.56 47.71 -45.79
CA VAL A 149 17.21 49.02 -45.73
C VAL A 149 18.54 48.92 -46.47
N ASN A 150 18.57 49.37 -47.72
CA ASN A 150 19.81 49.53 -48.49
C ASN A 150 20.46 50.87 -48.12
N ASN A 151 21.24 50.90 -47.05
CA ASN A 151 22.15 52.03 -46.79
C ASN A 151 23.45 51.81 -47.58
N LYS A 152 23.53 52.42 -48.76
CA LYS A 152 24.78 52.67 -49.48
C LYS A 152 24.99 54.18 -49.54
N GLY A 153 26.08 54.65 -48.92
CA GLY A 153 26.65 55.98 -49.13
C GLY A 153 26.09 57.05 -48.21
#